data_AF-A0A511UPZ7-F1
#
_entry.id   AF-A0A511UPZ7-F1
#
_cell.length_a   1.000
_cell.length_b   1.000
_cell.length_c   1.000
_cell.angle_alpha   90.00
_cell.angle_beta   90.00
_cell.angle_gamma   90.00
#
_symmetry.space_group_name_H-M   'P 1'
#
loop_
_entity.id
_entity.type
_entity.pdbx_description
1 polymer ?
#
loop_
_entity_poly.entity_id
_entity_poly.type
_entity_poly.pdbx_seq_one_letter_code
_entity_poly.pdbx_strand_id
1 'polypeptide(L)' 'MTTNHFSPECPDCGSRLKRLPATRRDTAHVHCMDCGHDFGRLEYLVERYRLELETLEAKLGLPPEGAEETQASAPQQRSS' A
#
# COMPACT_ATOMS: atom_id res chain seq x y z
N MET A 1 11.92 -17.20 12.04
CA MET A 1 12.19 -16.56 10.73
C MET A 1 10.86 -16.11 10.16
N THR A 2 10.46 -14.86 10.42
CA THR A 2 9.19 -14.33 9.92
C THR A 2 9.35 -14.04 8.43
N THR A 3 8.90 -14.95 7.60
CA THR A 3 8.79 -14.76 6.15
C THR A 3 7.68 -13.75 5.87
N ASN A 4 7.95 -12.47 6.11
CA ASN A 4 7.07 -11.41 5.64
C ASN A 4 7.32 -11.28 4.13
N HIS A 5 6.63 -12.11 3.34
CA HIS A 5 6.78 -12.22 1.88
C HIS A 5 6.35 -10.96 1.09
N PHE A 6 6.18 -9.82 1.76
CA PHE A 6 5.74 -8.56 1.18
C PHE A 6 6.90 -7.56 1.01
N SER A 7 8.06 -8.05 0.56
CA SER A 7 9.17 -7.15 0.22
C SER A 7 8.82 -6.35 -1.05
N PRO A 8 9.15 -5.05 -1.12
CA PRO A 8 9.07 -4.28 -2.36
C PRO A 8 10.13 -4.73 -3.39
N GLU A 9 11.08 -5.55 -2.99
CA GLU A 9 12.12 -6.13 -3.84
C GLU A 9 11.58 -7.30 -4.67
N CYS A 10 12.18 -7.51 -5.83
CA CYS A 10 11.91 -8.68 -6.65
C CYS A 10 12.36 -9.95 -5.91
N PRO A 11 11.50 -10.97 -5.79
CA PRO A 11 11.87 -12.21 -5.09
C PRO A 11 12.98 -12.99 -5.81
N ASP A 12 13.12 -12.79 -7.13
CA ASP A 12 14.06 -13.57 -7.94
C ASP A 12 15.46 -12.94 -7.99
N CYS A 13 15.56 -11.61 -8.04
CA CYS A 13 16.84 -10.91 -8.21
C CYS A 13 17.12 -9.81 -7.19
N GLY A 14 16.20 -9.55 -6.25
CA GLY A 14 16.33 -8.48 -5.25
C GLY A 14 16.15 -7.06 -5.79
N SER A 15 15.94 -6.88 -7.09
CA SER A 15 15.79 -5.54 -7.67
C SER A 15 14.52 -4.84 -7.18
N ARG A 16 14.64 -3.54 -6.91
CA ARG A 16 13.50 -2.69 -6.54
C ARG A 16 12.84 -2.03 -7.75
N LEU A 17 13.50 -2.07 -8.91
CA LEU A 17 13.07 -1.40 -10.14
C LEU A 17 12.00 -2.23 -10.85
N LYS A 18 10.87 -1.57 -11.15
CA LYS A 18 9.71 -2.18 -11.81
C LYS A 18 9.41 -1.46 -13.11
N ARG A 19 9.11 -2.25 -14.13
CA ARG A 19 8.58 -1.80 -15.41
C ARG A 19 7.08 -1.64 -15.27
N LEU A 20 6.64 -0.40 -15.11
CA LEU A 20 5.22 -0.08 -15.14
C LEU A 20 4.71 -0.10 -16.58
N PRO A 21 3.46 -0.52 -16.80
CA PRO A 21 2.85 -0.49 -18.12
C PRO A 21 2.69 0.94 -18.62
N ALA A 22 2.90 1.15 -19.93
CA ALA A 22 2.83 2.47 -20.56
C ALA A 22 1.42 3.10 -20.56
N THR A 23 0.39 2.28 -20.36
CA THR A 23 -1.00 2.74 -20.23
C THR A 23 -1.60 2.15 -18.95
N ARG A 24 -2.37 2.95 -18.21
CA ARG A 24 -3.24 2.45 -17.14
C ARG A 24 -4.45 1.77 -17.76
N ARG A 25 -4.24 0.57 -18.31
CA ARG A 25 -5.34 -0.36 -18.58
C ARG A 25 -5.41 -1.31 -17.40
N ASP A 26 -6.61 -1.56 -16.86
CA ASP A 26 -6.89 -2.42 -15.69
C ASP A 26 -6.47 -3.90 -15.84
N THR A 27 -5.73 -4.22 -16.91
CA THR A 27 -5.22 -5.56 -17.24
C THR A 27 -3.72 -5.58 -17.41
N ALA A 28 -3.03 -4.46 -17.18
CA ALA A 28 -1.62 -4.33 -17.51
C ALA A 28 -0.72 -4.86 -16.40
N HIS A 29 0.16 -5.79 -16.76
CA HIS A 29 1.08 -6.45 -15.84
C HIS A 29 2.31 -5.60 -15.55
N VAL A 30 2.82 -5.72 -14.33
CA VAL A 30 4.04 -5.06 -13.86
C VAL A 30 5.15 -6.09 -13.80
N HIS A 31 6.28 -5.78 -14.42
CA HIS A 31 7.42 -6.71 -14.46
C HIS A 31 8.64 -6.12 -13.74
N CYS A 32 9.55 -6.96 -13.27
CA CYS A 32 10.87 -6.51 -12.82
C CYS A 32 11.66 -5.96 -14.01
N MET A 33 12.35 -4.82 -13.82
CA MET A 33 13.19 -4.23 -14.86
C MET A 33 14.39 -5.12 -15.21
N ASP A 34 14.98 -5.78 -14.21
CA ASP A 34 16.28 -6.45 -14.35
C ASP A 34 16.15 -7.92 -14.77
N CYS A 35 15.20 -8.67 -14.20
CA CYS A 35 15.03 -10.10 -14.49
C CYS A 35 13.73 -10.46 -15.21
N GLY A 36 12.79 -9.51 -15.37
CA GLY A 36 11.51 -9.75 -16.05
C GLY A 36 10.46 -10.50 -15.21
N HIS A 37 10.70 -10.75 -13.92
CA HIS A 37 9.71 -11.36 -13.02
C HIS A 37 8.36 -10.64 -13.08
N ASP A 38 7.28 -11.38 -13.28
CA ASP A 38 5.93 -10.84 -13.35
C ASP A 38 5.32 -10.69 -11.95
N PHE A 39 5.03 -9.46 -11.55
CA PHE A 39 4.33 -9.15 -10.30
C PHE A 39 2.80 -9.28 -10.42
N GLY A 40 2.29 -9.54 -11.62
CA GLY A 40 0.88 -9.56 -11.96
C GLY A 40 0.34 -8.17 -12.31
N ARG A 41 -0.99 -8.05 -12.26
CA ARG A 41 -1.70 -6.81 -12.62
C ARG A 41 -1.34 -5.64 -11.70
N LEU A 42 -1.26 -4.45 -12.28
CA LEU A 42 -0.94 -3.21 -11.57
C LEU A 42 -1.88 -2.96 -10.39
N GLU A 43 -3.18 -3.19 -10.54
CA GLU A 43 -4.19 -2.92 -9.50
C GLU A 43 -3.95 -3.80 -8.28
N TYR A 44 -3.68 -5.09 -8.49
CA TYR A 44 -3.37 -6.03 -7.42
C TYR A 44 -2.08 -5.65 -6.69
N LEU A 45 -1.06 -5.20 -7.43
CA LEU A 45 0.20 -4.74 -6.85
C LEU A 45 0.01 -3.50 -5.98
N VAL A 46 -0.84 -2.55 -6.41
CA VAL A 46 -1.17 -1.34 -5.65
C VAL A 46 -1.92 -1.69 -4.37
N GLU A 47 -2.97 -2.51 -4.44
CA GLU A 47 -3.73 -2.94 -3.25
C GLU A 47 -2.84 -3.66 -2.24
N ARG A 48 -1.94 -4.52 -2.73
CA ARG A 48 -0.97 -5.21 -1.87
C ARG A 48 -0.07 -4.23 -1.12
N TYR A 49 0.41 -3.17 -1.77
CA TYR A 49 1.23 -2.16 -1.11
C TYR A 49 0.46 -1.29 -0.13
N ARG A 50 -0.81 -0.98 -0.42
CA ARG A 50 -1.69 -0.26 0.51
C ARG A 50 -1.85 -1.06 1.81
N LEU A 51 -2.19 -2.34 1.71
CA LEU A 51 -2.37 -3.20 2.89
C LEU A 51 -1.07 -3.35 3.71
N GLU A 52 0.09 -3.44 3.04
CA GLU A 52 1.37 -3.51 3.75
C GLU A 52 1.66 -2.20 4.49
N LEU A 53 1.40 -1.05 3.87
CA LEU A 53 1.56 0.24 4.52
C LEU A 53 0.64 0.35 5.75
N GLU A 54 -0.64 0.00 5.61
CA GLU A 54 -1.63 0.01 6.69
C GLU A 54 -1.20 -0.93 7.84
N THR A 55 -0.66 -2.10 7.51
CA THR A 55 -0.13 -3.07 8.48
C THR A 55 1.09 -2.51 9.21
N LEU A 56 1.98 -1.80 8.51
CA LEU A 56 3.15 -1.17 9.11
C LEU A 56 2.77 0.01 10.00
N GLU A 57 1.84 0.85 9.57
CA GLU A 57 1.29 1.96 10.36
C GLU A 57 0.65 1.45 11.64
N ALA A 58 -0.18 0.41 11.56
CA ALA A 58 -0.79 -0.22 12.74
C ALA A 58 0.26 -0.78 13.72
N LYS A 59 1.33 -1.40 13.20
CA LYS A 59 2.45 -1.90 14.03
C LYS A 59 3.23 -0.77 14.70
N LEU A 60 3.32 0.39 14.05
CA LEU A 60 3.99 1.59 14.57
C LEU A 60 3.08 2.44 15.46
N GLY A 61 1.78 2.11 15.54
CA GLY A 61 0.79 2.89 16.30
C GLY A 61 0.46 4.24 15.69
N LEU A 62 0.66 4.39 14.36
CA LEU A 62 0.31 5.61 13.64
C LEU A 62 -1.18 5.61 13.31
N PRO A 63 -1.88 6.75 13.45
CA PRO A 63 -3.26 6.85 13.00
C PRO A 63 -3.32 6.73 11.47
N PRO A 64 -4.38 6.12 10.91
CA PRO A 64 -4.56 6.09 9.47
C PRO A 64 -4.68 7.52 8.93
N GLU A 65 -4.04 7.82 7.80
CA GLU A 65 -4.15 9.13 7.15
C GLU A 65 -5.64 9.48 6.93
N GLY A 66 -6.13 10.49 7.64
CA GLY A 66 -7.54 10.93 7.63
C GLY A 66 -8.25 10.93 8.98
N ALA A 67 -7.61 10.50 10.07
CA ALA A 67 -8.21 10.57 11.41
C ALA A 67 -8.19 11.98 12.06
N GLU A 68 -7.51 12.97 11.45
CA GLU A 68 -7.40 14.32 11.98
C GLU A 68 -8.37 15.31 11.30
N GLU A 69 -9.66 14.96 11.17
CA GLU A 69 -10.68 15.97 10.87
C GLU A 69 -12.07 15.55 11.39
N THR A 70 -12.27 15.45 12.71
CA THR A 70 -13.59 15.60 13.36
C THR A 70 -13.39 15.84 14.86
N GLN A 71 -12.92 17.02 15.24
CA GLN A 71 -13.08 17.54 16.60
C GLN A 71 -13.25 19.05 16.57
N ALA A 72 -14.47 19.52 16.27
CA ALA A 72 -15.05 20.72 16.86
C ALA A 72 -16.50 20.88 16.44
N SER A 73 -17.44 20.44 17.29
CA SER A 73 -18.67 21.16 17.66
C SER A 73 -19.69 20.18 18.23
N ALA A 74 -19.58 19.89 19.51
CA ALA A 74 -20.71 19.41 20.29
C ALA A 74 -21.33 20.61 21.02
N PRO A 75 -22.57 21.05 20.73
CA PRO A 75 -23.26 21.96 21.62
C PRO A 75 -23.80 21.17 22.82
N GLN A 76 -23.24 21.49 23.99
CA GLN A 76 -23.64 20.96 25.29
C GLN A 76 -25.09 21.36 25.58
N GLN A 77 -25.97 20.36 25.80
CA GLN A 77 -27.29 20.58 26.35
C GLN A 77 -27.17 21.14 27.77
N ARG A 78 -27.64 22.37 27.99
CA ARG A 78 -28.01 22.86 29.32
C ARG A 78 -29.53 22.89 29.43
N SER A 79 -30.05 21.93 30.17
CA SER A 79 -31.38 21.98 30.78
C SER A 79 -31.31 22.83 32.04
N SER A 80 -32.13 23.87 32.14
CA SER A 80 -32.80 24.37 33.36
C SER A 80 -33.66 25.57 33.00
#